data_AF-A0A0R3RLP7-F1
#
_entry.id   AF-A0A0R3RLP7-F1
#
_cell.length_a   1.000
_cell.length_b   1.000
_cell.length_c   1.000
_cell.angle_alpha   90.00
_cell.angle_beta   90.00
_cell.angle_gamma   90.00
#
_symmetry.space_group_name_H-M   'P 1'
#
loop_
_entity.id
_entity.type
_entity.pdbx_description
1 polymer ?
#
loop_
_entity_poly.entity_id
_entity_poly.type
_entity_poly.pdbx_seq_one_letter_code
_entity_poly.pdbx_strand_id
1 'polypeptide(L)'
;MYDQHYQVDISRFYVYKNYCVLPYVSHSDLESNMNIFERITLVVHISYDYLNDNILEQLESWDGPVTFMVTIPSAQVYKRIRKIKETLSHFPSYVLHKLSVHVLFWSTHGCNKVAIGELNEISSDWKYPANVARNVARMFVRSKYVLISDSEFVFPEGFESRMCALARNQLTRNPKTALVVRIFEVNGTIKE
;
A
#
# COMPACT_ATOMS: atom_id res chain seq x y z
N MET A 1 36.23 12.42 6.29
CA MET A 1 35.73 11.11 6.76
C MET A 1 34.32 11.38 7.28
N TYR A 2 33.35 11.29 6.36
CA TYR A 2 31.96 11.72 6.56
C TYR A 2 31.20 10.57 7.20
N ASP A 3 30.70 10.78 8.42
CA ASP A 3 29.66 9.95 9.00
C ASP A 3 28.43 10.83 9.20
N GLN A 4 27.66 11.00 8.12
CA GLN A 4 26.31 11.55 8.21
C GLN A 4 25.39 10.42 8.60
N HIS A 5 25.07 10.34 9.90
CA HIS A 5 23.88 9.67 10.37
C HIS A 5 22.68 10.23 9.59
N TYR A 6 22.23 9.48 8.57
CA TYR A 6 20.92 9.63 7.97
C TYR A 6 19.88 9.24 9.03
N GLN A 7 19.58 10.17 9.92
CA GLN A 7 18.41 10.11 10.76
C GLN A 7 17.21 10.37 9.85
N VAL A 8 16.67 9.30 9.27
CA VAL A 8 15.45 9.32 8.47
C VAL A 8 14.39 10.05 9.29
N ASP A 9 14.04 11.27 8.87
CA ASP A 9 12.98 12.06 9.46
C ASP A 9 11.73 11.18 9.51
N ILE A 10 11.27 10.85 10.72
CA ILE A 10 9.95 10.24 10.93
C ILE A 10 8.97 11.38 10.68
N SER A 11 8.85 11.71 9.40
CA SER A 11 8.18 12.89 8.89
C SER A 11 6.69 12.74 9.18
N ARG A 12 6.22 13.61 10.07
CA ARG A 12 4.84 13.96 10.40
C ARG A 12 3.75 12.94 10.04
N PHE A 13 3.18 12.29 11.07
CA PHE A 13 1.92 11.58 10.90
C PHE A 13 0.79 12.55 10.53
N TYR A 14 -0.11 12.10 9.66
CA TYR A 14 -1.32 12.80 9.26
C TYR A 14 -2.52 12.23 10.00
N VAL A 15 -3.47 13.09 10.32
CA VAL A 15 -4.73 12.69 10.97
C VAL A 15 -5.77 12.42 9.89
N TYR A 16 -6.41 11.26 9.93
CA TYR A 16 -7.60 10.93 9.15
C TYR A 16 -8.68 10.38 10.07
N LYS A 17 -9.68 11.19 10.40
CA LYS A 17 -10.68 10.86 11.44
C LYS A 17 -9.95 10.50 12.75
N ASN A 18 -10.20 9.32 13.31
CA ASN A 18 -9.54 8.80 14.51
C ASN A 18 -8.33 7.89 14.17
N TYR A 19 -7.66 8.15 13.04
CA TYR A 19 -6.50 7.37 12.60
C TYR A 19 -5.31 8.27 12.30
N CYS A 20 -4.14 7.69 12.52
CA CYS A 20 -2.86 8.25 12.18
C CYS A 20 -2.28 7.53 10.97
N VAL A 21 -1.78 8.33 10.02
CA VAL A 21 -1.21 7.85 8.76
C VAL A 21 0.25 8.28 8.70
N LEU A 22 1.16 7.33 8.56
CA LEU A 22 2.54 7.61 8.18
C LEU A 22 2.69 7.30 6.69
N PRO A 23 2.77 8.31 5.82
CA PRO A 23 2.96 8.07 4.41
C PRO A 23 4.43 7.74 4.10
N TYR A 24 4.63 7.06 2.98
CA TYR A 24 5.95 6.89 2.36
C TYR A 24 7.01 6.31 3.31
N VAL A 25 6.65 5.22 4.00
CA VAL A 25 7.63 4.34 4.67
C VAL A 25 8.61 3.76 3.64
N SER A 26 8.11 3.50 2.44
CA SER A 26 8.86 3.34 1.19
C SER A 26 8.17 4.18 0.12
N HIS A 27 8.93 4.78 -0.79
CA HIS A 27 8.41 5.63 -1.86
C HIS A 27 8.80 5.03 -3.21
N SER A 28 7.82 4.80 -4.08
CA SER A 28 8.05 4.28 -5.42
C SER A 28 8.81 5.28 -6.29
N ASP A 29 9.78 4.78 -7.06
CA ASP A 29 10.47 5.58 -8.07
C ASP A 29 9.55 5.95 -9.25
N LEU A 30 8.53 5.13 -9.55
CA LEU A 30 7.54 5.44 -10.59
C LEU A 30 6.77 6.72 -10.31
N GLU A 31 6.62 7.13 -9.04
CA GLU A 31 5.97 8.38 -8.67
C GLU A 31 6.83 9.62 -8.99
N SER A 32 8.13 9.46 -9.25
CA SER A 32 8.99 10.60 -9.61
C SER A 32 8.68 11.19 -11.00
N ASN A 33 7.92 10.47 -11.84
CA ASN A 33 7.63 10.83 -13.21
C ASN A 33 6.12 11.02 -13.45
N MET A 34 5.74 12.05 -14.22
CA MET A 34 4.36 12.30 -14.63
C MET A 34 3.74 11.20 -15.50
N ASN A 35 4.55 10.33 -16.11
CA ASN A 35 4.09 9.17 -16.85
C ASN A 35 3.23 8.22 -16.01
N ILE A 36 3.34 8.26 -14.67
CA ILE A 36 2.47 7.51 -13.77
C ILE A 36 0.99 7.87 -13.94
N PHE A 37 0.69 9.08 -14.40
CA PHE A 37 -0.69 9.54 -14.61
C PHE A 37 -1.47 8.64 -15.57
N GLU A 38 -0.78 8.11 -16.58
CA GLU A 38 -1.34 7.25 -17.62
C GLU A 38 -1.33 5.75 -17.25
N ARG A 39 -0.99 5.39 -16.01
CA ARG A 39 -0.97 4.01 -15.51
C ARG A 39 -2.25 3.66 -14.75
N ILE A 40 -2.39 2.41 -14.34
CA ILE A 40 -3.34 1.98 -13.31
C ILE A 40 -2.54 1.75 -12.03
N THR A 41 -2.89 2.43 -10.94
CA THR A 41 -2.33 2.11 -9.62
C THR A 41 -3.13 1.01 -8.95
N LEU A 42 -2.45 -0.06 -8.54
CA LEU A 42 -3.02 -1.09 -7.67
C LEU A 42 -3.08 -0.55 -6.24
N VAL A 43 -4.26 -0.61 -5.64
CA VAL A 43 -4.52 -0.21 -4.27
C VAL A 43 -4.72 -1.48 -3.44
N VAL A 44 -3.76 -1.76 -2.56
CA VAL A 44 -3.78 -2.93 -1.67
C VAL A 44 -3.66 -2.47 -0.22
N HIS A 45 -4.28 -3.20 0.69
CA HIS A 45 -4.14 -2.98 2.12
C HIS A 45 -4.12 -4.30 2.89
N ILE A 46 -3.32 -4.38 3.95
CA ILE A 46 -3.22 -5.56 4.82
C ILE A 46 -3.19 -5.19 6.30
N SER A 47 -3.48 -6.16 7.17
CA SER A 47 -2.98 -6.10 8.55
C SER A 47 -1.50 -6.48 8.56
N TYR A 48 -0.74 -5.84 9.44
CA TYR A 48 0.67 -6.15 9.69
C TYR A 48 0.95 -7.64 9.90
N ASP A 49 0.02 -8.37 10.49
CA ASP A 49 0.17 -9.81 10.75
C ASP A 49 0.18 -10.65 9.46
N TYR A 50 -0.23 -10.09 8.33
CA TYR A 50 -0.20 -10.71 6.99
C TYR A 50 0.92 -10.14 6.09
N LEU A 51 1.85 -9.34 6.64
CA LEU A 51 3.02 -8.89 5.90
C LEU A 51 4.05 -10.03 5.83
N ASN A 52 3.84 -10.95 4.89
CA ASN A 52 4.64 -12.18 4.68
C ASN A 52 4.86 -12.45 3.18
N ASP A 53 5.42 -13.61 2.83
CA ASP A 53 5.80 -13.91 1.45
C ASP A 53 4.61 -13.97 0.47
N ASN A 54 3.38 -14.21 0.93
CA ASN A 54 2.20 -14.26 0.05
C ASN A 54 1.91 -12.89 -0.58
N ILE A 55 2.18 -11.79 0.14
CA ILE A 55 2.01 -10.45 -0.45
C ILE A 55 3.05 -10.20 -1.53
N LEU A 56 4.23 -10.82 -1.42
CA LEU A 56 5.29 -10.63 -2.40
C LEU A 56 4.87 -11.17 -3.76
N GLU A 57 4.29 -12.37 -3.81
CA GLU A 57 3.78 -12.97 -5.05
C GLU A 57 2.80 -12.04 -5.80
N GLN A 58 1.83 -11.46 -5.08
CA GLN A 58 0.92 -10.48 -5.66
C GLN A 58 1.67 -9.26 -6.21
N LEU A 59 2.57 -8.68 -5.40
CA LEU A 59 3.32 -7.47 -5.77
C LEU A 59 4.23 -7.71 -6.98
N GLU A 60 4.79 -8.91 -7.11
CA GLU A 60 5.60 -9.33 -8.25
C GLU A 60 4.75 -9.40 -9.52
N SER A 61 3.57 -10.01 -9.43
CA SER A 61 2.66 -10.23 -10.57
C SER A 61 2.09 -8.95 -11.20
N TRP A 62 2.06 -7.84 -10.47
CA TRP A 62 1.52 -6.57 -10.96
C TRP A 62 2.56 -5.70 -11.66
N ASP A 63 2.43 -5.42 -12.97
CA ASP A 63 3.40 -4.65 -13.76
C ASP A 63 3.30 -3.11 -13.64
N GLY A 64 2.41 -2.60 -12.78
CA GLY A 64 2.16 -1.17 -12.59
C GLY A 64 2.57 -0.60 -11.22
N PRO A 65 2.30 0.70 -10.98
CA PRO A 65 2.49 1.31 -9.67
C PRO A 65 1.55 0.70 -8.62
N VAL A 66 2.01 0.64 -7.37
CA VAL A 66 1.25 0.10 -6.22
C VAL A 66 1.26 1.12 -5.08
N THR A 67 0.08 1.41 -4.54
CA THR A 67 -0.06 2.01 -3.20
C THR A 67 -0.48 0.92 -2.22
N PHE A 68 0.31 0.78 -1.16
CA PHE A 68 0.19 -0.32 -0.21
C PHE A 68 0.05 0.20 1.21
N MET A 69 -1.09 -0.09 1.83
CA MET A 69 -1.39 0.33 3.19
C MET A 69 -1.23 -0.82 4.18
N VAL A 70 -0.25 -0.71 5.07
CA VAL A 70 -0.07 -1.64 6.19
C VAL A 70 -0.73 -1.09 7.43
N THR A 71 -1.77 -1.75 7.89
CA THR A 71 -2.44 -1.37 9.14
C THR A 71 -1.76 -2.05 10.34
N ILE A 72 -1.50 -1.30 11.40
CA ILE A 72 -0.88 -1.81 12.62
C ILE A 72 -1.77 -1.52 13.84
N PRO A 73 -1.75 -2.37 14.87
CA PRO A 73 -2.28 -2.02 16.18
C PRO A 73 -1.64 -0.75 16.75
N SER A 74 -2.40 -0.02 17.56
CA SER A 74 -1.93 1.20 18.23
C SER A 74 -0.87 0.94 19.31
N ALA A 75 -0.71 -0.31 19.76
CA ALA A 75 0.36 -0.71 20.65
C ALA A 75 1.68 -0.94 19.91
N GLN A 76 2.78 -0.41 20.48
CA GLN A 76 4.15 -0.57 19.98
C GLN A 76 4.34 -0.03 18.55
N VAL A 77 3.68 1.09 18.20
CA VAL A 77 3.67 1.69 16.84
C VAL A 77 5.07 1.83 16.24
N TYR A 78 6.00 2.45 16.96
CA TYR A 78 7.37 2.67 16.45
C TYR A 78 8.12 1.36 16.19
N LYS A 79 7.96 0.37 17.07
CA LYS A 79 8.57 -0.95 16.89
C LYS A 79 8.01 -1.67 15.68
N ARG A 80 6.70 -1.57 15.43
CA ARG A 80 6.04 -2.16 14.25
C ARG A 80 6.48 -1.46 12.96
N ILE A 81 6.55 -0.13 12.94
CA ILE A 81 7.07 0.63 11.79
C ILE A 81 8.52 0.21 11.47
N ARG A 82 9.36 0.04 12.49
CA ARG A 82 10.73 -0.45 12.30
C ARG A 82 10.75 -1.84 11.66
N LYS A 83 9.94 -2.77 12.19
CA LYS A 83 9.82 -4.11 11.60
C LYS A 83 9.29 -4.09 10.16
N ILE A 84 8.33 -3.22 9.84
CA ILE A 84 7.86 -3.04 8.47
C ILE A 84 9.01 -2.61 7.57
N LYS A 85 9.83 -1.63 7.97
CA LYS A 85 11.01 -1.20 7.20
C LYS A 85 12.02 -2.34 7.02
N GLU A 86 12.25 -3.13 8.07
CA GLU A 86 13.11 -4.31 8.02
C GLU A 86 12.55 -5.37 7.06
N THR A 87 11.23 -5.62 7.04
CA THR A 87 10.61 -6.52 6.06
C THR A 87 10.76 -5.99 4.64
N LEU A 88 10.47 -4.72 4.41
CA LEU A 88 10.57 -4.08 3.09
C LEU A 88 12.01 -4.07 2.55
N SER A 89 13.04 -4.01 3.40
CA SER A 89 14.43 -4.06 2.91
C SER A 89 14.83 -5.40 2.31
N HIS A 90 14.05 -6.47 2.54
CA HIS A 90 14.25 -7.77 1.90
C HIS A 90 13.48 -7.92 0.59
N PHE A 91 12.63 -6.96 0.22
CA PHE A 91 11.88 -7.04 -1.02
C PHE A 91 12.80 -6.80 -2.23
N PRO A 92 12.56 -7.49 -3.36
CA PRO A 92 13.33 -7.26 -4.57
C PRO A 92 13.24 -5.81 -5.05
N SER A 93 14.34 -5.28 -5.60
CA SER A 93 14.43 -3.88 -6.03
C SER A 93 13.38 -3.50 -7.09
N TYR A 94 13.04 -4.43 -8.00
CA TYR A 94 11.99 -4.19 -9.01
C TYR A 94 10.59 -4.09 -8.40
N VAL A 95 10.34 -4.71 -7.25
CA VAL A 95 9.11 -4.52 -6.47
C VAL A 95 9.13 -3.15 -5.80
N LEU A 96 10.22 -2.81 -5.12
CA LEU A 96 10.37 -1.52 -4.45
C LEU A 96 10.25 -0.33 -5.42
N HIS A 97 10.80 -0.45 -6.63
CA HIS A 97 10.71 0.56 -7.69
C HIS A 97 9.26 0.99 -8.00
N LYS A 98 8.29 0.07 -7.89
CA LYS A 98 6.86 0.32 -8.15
C LYS A 98 5.99 0.44 -6.89
N LEU A 99 6.56 0.30 -5.69
CA LEU A 99 5.82 0.16 -4.44
C LEU A 99 5.95 1.38 -3.52
N SER A 100 4.83 2.06 -3.26
CA SER A 100 4.71 3.06 -2.21
C SER A 100 3.99 2.47 -0.99
N VAL A 101 4.65 2.49 0.16
CA VAL A 101 4.14 1.89 1.40
C VAL A 101 3.78 2.95 2.42
N HIS A 102 2.61 2.80 3.01
CA HIS A 102 2.05 3.69 4.02
C HIS A 102 1.63 2.86 5.24
N VAL A 103 1.59 3.49 6.41
CA VAL A 103 1.16 2.84 7.66
C VAL A 103 -0.04 3.56 8.25
N LEU A 104 -1.03 2.79 8.71
CA LEU A 104 -2.26 3.27 9.34
C LEU A 104 -2.44 2.63 10.72
N PHE A 105 -2.77 3.43 11.72
CA PHE A 105 -3.20 2.93 13.03
C PHE A 105 -4.21 3.86 13.67
N TRP A 106 -4.98 3.35 14.62
CA TRP A 106 -6.01 4.12 15.30
C TRP A 106 -5.41 4.95 16.45
N SER A 107 -5.92 6.15 16.70
CA SER A 107 -5.56 6.95 17.86
C SER A 107 -6.64 7.98 18.18
N THR A 108 -7.12 8.00 19.43
CA THR A 108 -7.98 9.07 19.97
C THR A 108 -7.20 10.21 20.61
N HIS A 109 -5.92 10.01 20.90
CA HIS A 109 -5.06 10.99 21.57
C HIS A 109 -4.30 11.90 20.58
N GLY A 110 -4.49 11.66 19.28
CA GLY A 110 -3.82 12.38 18.20
C GLY A 110 -2.59 11.65 17.66
N CYS A 111 -1.91 12.29 16.71
CA CYS A 111 -0.82 11.69 15.92
C CYS A 111 0.54 12.37 16.13
N ASN A 112 0.68 13.17 17.18
CA ASN A 112 1.98 13.73 17.56
C ASN A 112 2.83 12.68 18.29
N LYS A 113 4.15 12.93 18.41
CA LYS A 113 5.08 11.97 19.01
C LYS A 113 4.74 11.62 20.48
N VAL A 114 4.22 12.59 21.23
CA VAL A 114 3.83 12.41 22.65
C VAL A 114 2.63 11.47 22.74
N ALA A 115 1.55 11.78 22.02
CA ALA A 115 0.34 10.97 21.97
C ALA A 115 0.61 9.52 21.50
N ILE A 116 1.46 9.34 20.49
CA ILE A 116 1.83 8.00 20.00
C ILE A 116 2.68 7.25 21.04
N GLY A 117 3.52 7.97 21.80
CA GLY A 117 4.29 7.41 22.90
C GLY A 117 3.39 6.79 23.98
N GLU A 118 2.27 7.44 24.29
CA GLU A 118 1.28 7.00 25.28
C GLU A 118 0.44 5.79 24.82
N LEU A 119 0.25 5.61 23.50
CA LEU A 119 -0.47 4.45 22.94
C LEU A 119 0.25 3.11 23.18
N ASN A 120 1.52 3.12 23.56
CA ASN A 120 2.30 1.89 23.75
C ASN A 120 1.78 0.99 24.88
N GLU A 121 0.95 1.52 25.79
CA GLU A 121 0.52 0.82 27.01
C GLU A 121 -0.98 0.43 27.00
N ILE A 122 -1.78 0.98 26.08
CA ILE A 122 -3.24 0.90 26.19
C ILE A 122 -3.85 0.23 24.96
N SER A 123 -4.54 -0.89 25.22
CA SER A 123 -5.52 -1.60 24.38
C SER A 123 -5.00 -2.71 23.43
N SER A 124 -5.44 -3.94 23.74
CA SER A 124 -5.31 -5.16 22.94
C SER A 124 -6.51 -5.40 22.02
N ASP A 125 -7.50 -4.49 22.00
CA ASP A 125 -8.76 -4.67 21.27
C ASP A 125 -8.69 -3.99 19.89
N TRP A 126 -7.74 -4.45 19.08
CA TRP A 126 -7.51 -3.95 17.73
C TRP A 126 -8.45 -4.63 16.74
N LYS A 127 -9.13 -3.84 15.91
CA LYS A 127 -9.94 -4.32 14.78
C LYS A 127 -9.35 -3.80 13.48
N TYR A 128 -9.17 -4.70 12.51
CA TYR A 128 -8.66 -4.37 11.19
C TYR A 128 -9.61 -3.43 10.43
N PRO A 129 -9.22 -2.17 10.15
CA PRO A 129 -10.14 -1.17 9.62
C PRO A 129 -10.14 -1.16 8.08
N ALA A 130 -10.52 -2.28 7.44
CA ALA A 130 -10.39 -2.50 6.00
C ALA A 130 -10.90 -1.33 5.13
N ASN A 131 -12.10 -0.80 5.43
CA ASN A 131 -12.68 0.32 4.68
C ASN A 131 -11.89 1.63 4.85
N VAL A 132 -11.33 1.88 6.03
CA VAL A 132 -10.48 3.06 6.27
C VAL A 132 -9.15 2.89 5.56
N ALA A 133 -8.52 1.73 5.68
CA ALA A 133 -7.26 1.40 5.02
C ALA A 133 -7.34 1.60 3.50
N ARG A 134 -8.38 1.03 2.87
CA ARG A 134 -8.66 1.21 1.44
C ARG A 134 -8.85 2.68 1.05
N ASN A 135 -9.65 3.42 1.80
CA ASN A 135 -9.93 4.83 1.49
C ASN A 135 -8.71 5.71 1.65
N VAL A 136 -7.89 5.48 2.68
CA VAL A 136 -6.65 6.23 2.91
C VAL A 136 -5.61 5.86 1.87
N ALA A 137 -5.45 4.58 1.52
CA ALA A 137 -4.54 4.15 0.45
C ALA A 137 -4.86 4.86 -0.88
N ARG A 138 -6.15 4.97 -1.24
CA ARG A 138 -6.60 5.69 -2.43
C ARG A 138 -6.18 7.16 -2.47
N MET A 139 -6.01 7.81 -1.32
CA MET A 139 -5.60 9.23 -1.27
C MET A 139 -4.16 9.44 -1.75
N PHE A 140 -3.34 8.39 -1.77
CA PHE A 140 -1.95 8.45 -2.25
C PHE A 140 -1.81 8.09 -3.74
N VAL A 141 -2.91 7.78 -4.42
CA VAL A 141 -2.86 7.43 -5.85
C VAL A 141 -2.60 8.67 -6.69
N ARG A 142 -1.58 8.58 -7.56
CA ARG A 142 -1.20 9.63 -8.52
C ARG A 142 -1.65 9.37 -9.96
N SER A 143 -2.06 8.14 -10.25
CA SER A 143 -2.54 7.75 -11.57
C SER A 143 -4.01 8.12 -11.79
N LYS A 144 -4.41 8.22 -13.06
CA LYS A 144 -5.80 8.50 -13.43
C LYS A 144 -6.73 7.32 -13.14
N TYR A 145 -6.22 6.10 -13.22
CA TYR A 145 -7.00 4.87 -13.07
C TYR A 145 -6.55 4.10 -11.84
N VAL A 146 -7.50 3.47 -11.15
CA VAL A 146 -7.21 2.68 -9.94
C VAL A 146 -7.80 1.28 -10.09
N LEU A 147 -7.06 0.29 -9.64
CA LEU A 147 -7.57 -1.05 -9.39
C LEU A 147 -7.51 -1.30 -7.89
N ILE A 148 -8.65 -1.61 -7.28
CA ILE A 148 -8.73 -1.96 -5.86
C ILE A 148 -8.75 -3.48 -5.77
N SER A 149 -7.83 -4.05 -4.99
CA SER A 149 -7.66 -5.49 -4.85
C SER A 149 -7.43 -5.86 -3.40
N ASP A 150 -7.88 -7.04 -3.01
CA ASP A 150 -7.46 -7.68 -1.77
C ASP A 150 -6.07 -8.31 -1.95
N SER A 151 -5.40 -8.64 -0.84
CA SER A 151 -3.98 -9.02 -0.82
C SER A 151 -3.65 -10.44 -1.32
N GLU A 152 -4.67 -11.17 -1.79
CA GLU A 152 -4.57 -12.59 -2.16
C GLU A 152 -4.69 -12.82 -3.68
N PHE A 153 -4.87 -11.75 -4.46
CA PHE A 153 -5.05 -11.88 -5.91
C PHE A 153 -3.73 -11.73 -6.65
N VAL A 154 -3.40 -12.72 -7.46
CA VAL A 154 -2.28 -12.71 -8.40
C VAL A 154 -2.80 -12.32 -9.78
N PHE A 155 -2.02 -11.51 -10.50
CA PHE A 155 -2.39 -11.02 -11.83
C PHE A 155 -1.59 -11.75 -12.92
N PRO A 156 -2.20 -12.04 -14.09
CA PRO A 156 -1.45 -12.52 -15.23
C PRO A 156 -0.37 -11.52 -15.66
N GLU A 157 0.74 -12.01 -16.20
CA GLU A 157 1.79 -11.12 -16.71
C GLU A 157 1.22 -10.09 -17.71
N GLY A 158 1.65 -8.83 -17.58
CA GLY A 158 1.20 -7.73 -18.45
C GLY A 158 -0.27 -7.32 -18.25
N PHE A 159 -0.90 -7.69 -17.13
CA PHE A 159 -2.30 -7.39 -16.91
C PHE A 159 -2.56 -5.89 -16.79
N GLU A 160 -1.72 -5.13 -16.06
CA GLU A 160 -1.91 -3.68 -15.92
C GLU A 160 -1.86 -2.98 -17.28
N SER A 161 -0.85 -3.29 -18.08
CA SER A 161 -0.66 -2.67 -19.39
C SER A 161 -1.82 -2.96 -20.35
N ARG A 162 -2.33 -4.20 -20.39
CA ARG A 162 -3.53 -4.56 -21.18
C ARG A 162 -4.78 -3.83 -20.67
N MET A 163 -4.99 -3.80 -19.36
CA MET A 163 -6.17 -3.14 -18.78
C MET A 163 -6.10 -1.63 -18.91
N CYS A 164 -4.91 -1.04 -18.90
CA CYS A 164 -4.70 0.39 -19.11
C CYS A 164 -5.15 0.80 -20.52
N ALA A 165 -4.80 0.01 -21.54
CA ALA A 165 -5.26 0.24 -22.91
C ALA A 165 -6.80 0.19 -23.02
N LEU A 166 -7.43 -0.78 -22.36
CA LEU A 166 -8.89 -0.89 -22.29
C LEU A 166 -9.52 0.29 -21.55
N ALA A 167 -8.99 0.64 -20.38
CA ALA A 167 -9.47 1.74 -19.55
C ALA A 167 -9.40 3.07 -20.30
N ARG A 168 -8.29 3.34 -21.01
CA ARG A 168 -8.15 4.54 -21.85
C ARG A 168 -9.23 4.60 -22.93
N ASN A 169 -9.56 3.49 -23.57
CA ASN A 169 -10.60 3.47 -24.61
C ASN A 169 -12.02 3.66 -24.01
N GLN A 170 -12.36 2.87 -23.00
CA GLN A 170 -13.71 2.81 -22.44
C GLN A 170 -14.05 4.04 -21.58
N LEU A 171 -13.14 4.44 -20.70
CA LEU A 171 -13.38 5.50 -19.72
C LEU A 171 -13.20 6.90 -20.31
N THR A 172 -12.50 7.05 -21.44
CA THR A 172 -12.49 8.33 -22.17
C THR A 172 -13.85 8.59 -22.82
N ARG A 173 -14.51 7.54 -23.32
CA ARG A 173 -15.86 7.65 -23.93
C ARG A 173 -16.94 7.83 -22.86
N ASN A 174 -16.84 7.06 -21.77
CA ASN A 174 -17.82 7.03 -20.69
C ASN A 174 -17.12 7.16 -19.33
N PRO A 175 -16.78 8.38 -18.88
CA PRO A 175 -15.96 8.61 -17.69
C PRO A 175 -16.63 8.22 -16.36
N LYS A 176 -17.94 7.98 -16.35
CA LYS A 176 -18.69 7.52 -15.17
C LYS A 176 -18.82 5.98 -15.09
N THR A 177 -18.15 5.25 -15.98
CA THR A 177 -18.16 3.79 -16.00
C THR A 177 -17.14 3.22 -15.03
N ALA A 178 -17.49 2.14 -14.34
CA ALA A 178 -16.56 1.29 -13.62
C ALA A 178 -16.33 0.00 -14.41
N LEU A 179 -15.08 -0.38 -14.61
CA LEU A 179 -14.72 -1.67 -15.19
C LEU A 179 -14.60 -2.70 -14.06
N VAL A 180 -15.16 -3.89 -14.27
CA VAL A 180 -15.15 -4.97 -13.28
C VAL A 180 -14.16 -6.04 -13.73
N VAL A 181 -13.20 -6.35 -12.85
CA VAL A 181 -12.31 -7.50 -13.02
C VAL A 181 -12.99 -8.73 -12.44
N ARG A 182 -12.99 -9.82 -13.21
CA ARG A 182 -13.47 -11.12 -12.72
C ARG A 182 -12.32 -11.87 -12.06
N ILE A 183 -12.60 -12.44 -10.90
CA ILE A 183 -11.67 -13.26 -10.12
C ILE A 183 -12.03 -14.73 -10.38
N PHE A 184 -10.99 -15.56 -10.54
CA PHE A 184 -11.13 -17.00 -10.77
C PHE A 184 -10.17 -17.74 -9.85
N GLU A 185 -10.58 -18.90 -9.36
CA GLU A 185 -9.70 -19.81 -8.64
C GLU A 185 -8.92 -20.66 -9.65
N VAL A 186 -7.62 -20.80 -9.43
CA VAL A 186 -6.77 -21.67 -10.24
C VAL A 186 -6.70 -23.03 -9.54
N ASN A 187 -7.15 -24.08 -10.22
CA ASN A 187 -7.01 -25.44 -9.69
C ASN A 187 -5.57 -25.93 -9.92
N GLY A 188 -4.83 -26.22 -8.85
CA GLY A 188 -3.42 -26.67 -8.89
C GLY A 188 -3.18 -28.01 -9.59
N THR A 189 -4.21 -28.64 -10.15
CA THR A 189 -4.09 -29.83 -11.03
C THR A 189 -3.96 -29.50 -12.52
N ILE A 190 -4.11 -28.24 -12.92
CA ILE A 190 -3.87 -27.82 -14.30
C ILE A 190 -2.37 -27.52 -14.44
N LYS A 191 -1.62 -28.48 -14.97
CA LYS A 191 -0.26 -28.26 -15.45
C LYS A 191 -0.34 -27.55 -16.80
N GLU A 192 0.46 -26.51 -16.99
CA GLU A 192 0.72 -25.89 -18.31
C GLU A 192 1.30 -26.89 -19.31
#